data_AF-A0A101J7G3-F1
#
_entry.id   AF-A0A101J7G3-F1
#
_cell.length_a   1.000
_cell.length_b   1.000
_cell.length_c   1.000
_cell.angle_alpha   90.00
_cell.angle_beta   90.00
_cell.angle_gamma   90.00
#
_symmetry.space_group_name_H-M   'P 1'
#
loop_
_entity.id
_entity.type
_entity.pdbx_description
1 polymer ?
#
loop_
_entity_poly.entity_id
_entity_poly.type
_entity_poly.pdbx_seq_one_letter_code
_entity_poly.pdbx_strand_id
1 'polypeptide(L)'
;MGLWHVFYEDWQMECCGTPFKVGDEVSWPLLFQSSDDALGGGRHDQLTKITGPVEDMSAEEGAVRVLREESGLVVALHQHPVGVVAQEELGDARPGDRLRLVGLLTAEFHGDPDLPETRGRVRAIQVLRQGYAEMAPGSLTRVPVPGERSLRPVWECPKWFADADAGVMVTLDVPGTDSWLSHAVREARGLPHEGTAPGAEVTGLAPAALAELLETLSTVSEPG
;
A
#
# COMPACT_ATOMS: atom_id res chain seq x y z
N MET A 1 13.95 -1.55 9.35
CA MET A 1 13.03 -0.54 8.81
C MET A 1 12.82 -0.97 7.38
N GLY A 2 11.56 -1.21 7.03
CA GLY A 2 11.15 -1.75 5.75
C GLY A 2 10.40 -0.68 4.96
N LEU A 3 10.62 -0.63 3.66
CA LEU A 3 9.90 0.25 2.75
C LEU A 3 8.60 -0.42 2.30
N TRP A 4 7.47 0.25 2.47
CA TRP A 4 6.16 -0.29 2.09
C TRP A 4 5.45 0.68 1.17
N HIS A 5 4.87 0.17 0.09
CA HIS A 5 3.98 0.94 -0.77
C HIS A 5 2.57 0.90 -0.19
N VAL A 6 2.09 2.07 0.22
CA VAL A 6 0.73 2.29 0.69
C VAL A 6 0.01 3.21 -0.28
N PHE A 7 -1.11 2.74 -0.80
CA PHE A 7 -2.00 3.53 -1.64
C PHE A 7 -2.99 4.28 -0.75
N TYR A 8 -3.10 5.59 -0.94
CA TYR A 8 -4.09 6.44 -0.29
C TYR A 8 -5.00 6.99 -1.38
N GLU A 9 -6.26 6.55 -1.39
CA GLU A 9 -7.25 6.95 -2.38
C GLU A 9 -7.56 8.44 -2.30
N ASP A 10 -7.82 9.04 -3.45
CA ASP A 10 -8.20 10.45 -3.59
C ASP A 10 -9.40 10.80 -2.69
N TRP A 11 -10.50 10.05 -2.77
CA TRP A 11 -11.73 10.32 -2.05
C TRP A 11 -11.56 10.18 -0.53
N GLN A 12 -10.75 9.23 -0.06
CA GLN A 12 -10.43 9.14 1.37
C GLN A 12 -9.62 10.37 1.81
N MET A 13 -8.64 10.78 1.00
CA MET A 13 -7.83 11.97 1.30
C MET A 13 -8.69 13.22 1.28
N GLU A 14 -9.61 13.37 0.33
CA GLU A 14 -10.51 14.51 0.19
C GLU A 14 -11.53 14.60 1.33
N CYS A 15 -12.11 13.47 1.74
CA CYS A 15 -13.14 13.44 2.77
C CYS A 15 -12.56 13.55 4.19
N CYS A 16 -11.74 12.57 4.59
CA CYS A 16 -11.27 12.41 5.97
C CYS A 16 -9.77 12.66 6.15
N GLY A 17 -8.99 12.60 5.07
CA GLY A 17 -7.54 12.67 5.15
C GLY A 17 -6.99 14.03 5.54
N THR A 18 -5.80 13.99 6.14
CA THR A 18 -4.97 15.17 6.41
C THR A 18 -3.75 15.12 5.49
N PRO A 19 -3.48 16.19 4.72
CA PRO A 19 -2.29 16.25 3.88
C PRO A 19 -1.01 16.05 4.69
N PHE A 20 -0.06 15.36 4.08
CA PHE A 20 1.26 15.05 4.64
C PHE A 20 2.32 15.34 3.58
N LYS A 21 3.57 15.50 4.01
CA LYS A 21 4.71 15.69 3.11
C LYS A 21 5.80 14.67 3.37
N VAL A 22 6.73 14.58 2.43
CA VAL A 22 7.93 13.78 2.59
C VAL A 22 8.67 14.20 3.87
N GLY A 23 9.06 13.20 4.66
CA GLY A 23 9.72 13.38 5.95
C GLY A 23 8.78 13.37 7.13
N ASP A 24 7.46 13.55 6.94
CA ASP A 24 6.49 13.44 8.03
C ASP A 24 6.44 12.01 8.57
N GLU A 25 6.04 11.92 9.83
CA GLU A 25 5.71 10.65 10.46
C GLU A 25 4.19 10.52 10.53
N VAL A 26 3.69 9.36 10.13
CA VAL A 26 2.27 9.07 10.01
C VAL A 26 1.94 7.78 10.75
N SER A 27 0.68 7.65 11.17
CA SER A 27 0.12 6.43 11.76
C SER A 27 -1.16 6.12 11.01
N TRP A 28 -1.16 5.07 10.20
CA TRP A 28 -2.26 4.75 9.29
C TRP A 28 -2.77 3.34 9.53
N PRO A 29 -4.10 3.15 9.69
CA PRO A 29 -4.69 1.82 9.60
C PRO A 29 -4.46 1.26 8.19
N LEU A 30 -3.80 0.11 8.09
CA LEU A 30 -3.49 -0.50 6.80
C LEU A 30 -4.44 -1.67 6.53
N LEU A 31 -5.09 -1.62 5.38
CA LEU A 31 -5.93 -2.69 4.84
C LEU A 31 -5.22 -3.34 3.66
N PHE A 32 -5.27 -4.67 3.59
CA PHE A 32 -4.81 -5.39 2.43
C PHE A 32 -5.93 -5.53 1.39
N GLN A 33 -5.67 -5.09 0.16
CA GLN A 33 -6.55 -5.30 -0.99
C GLN A 33 -5.88 -6.26 -1.98
N SER A 34 -6.63 -7.26 -2.44
CA SER A 34 -6.19 -8.20 -3.47
C SER A 34 -5.79 -7.48 -4.77
N SER A 35 -4.82 -8.03 -5.50
CA SER A 35 -4.42 -7.52 -6.82
C SER A 35 -5.56 -7.53 -7.84
N ASP A 36 -6.54 -8.39 -7.65
CA ASP A 36 -7.68 -8.55 -8.56
C ASP A 36 -8.74 -7.46 -8.34
N ASP A 37 -8.82 -6.93 -7.11
CA ASP A 37 -9.79 -5.91 -6.71
C ASP A 37 -9.23 -4.48 -6.82
N ALA A 38 -7.91 -4.32 -6.80
CA ALA A 38 -7.27 -3.00 -6.80
C ALA A 38 -7.05 -2.42 -8.21
N LEU A 39 -7.75 -1.32 -8.53
CA LEU A 39 -7.59 -0.50 -9.75
C LEU A 39 -7.63 -1.29 -11.07
N GLY A 40 -8.43 -2.36 -11.12
CA GLY A 40 -8.74 -3.12 -12.34
C GLY A 40 -7.57 -3.90 -12.96
N GLY A 41 -6.61 -4.33 -12.13
CA GLY A 41 -5.57 -5.30 -12.50
C GLY A 41 -4.32 -4.68 -13.16
N GLY A 42 -3.25 -5.47 -13.23
CA GLY A 42 -1.99 -5.09 -13.90
C GLY A 42 -0.99 -4.28 -13.06
N ARG A 43 -1.18 -4.19 -11.74
CA ARG A 43 -0.31 -3.45 -10.81
C ARG A 43 0.97 -4.18 -10.36
N HIS A 44 1.49 -5.16 -11.11
CA HIS A 44 2.53 -6.11 -10.67
C HIS A 44 3.76 -5.47 -10.00
N ASP A 45 4.07 -4.25 -10.40
CA ASP A 45 5.25 -3.49 -10.03
C ASP A 45 5.12 -2.71 -8.69
N GLN A 46 3.88 -2.52 -8.21
CA GLN A 46 3.57 -1.88 -6.93
C GLN A 46 2.99 -2.84 -5.91
N LEU A 47 2.78 -4.10 -6.30
CA LEU A 47 2.22 -5.10 -5.39
C LEU A 47 3.20 -5.40 -4.27
N THR A 48 2.67 -5.33 -3.06
CA THR A 48 3.34 -5.83 -1.88
C THR A 48 3.10 -7.33 -1.78
N LYS A 49 4.15 -8.07 -1.43
CA LYS A 49 4.09 -9.49 -1.07
C LYS A 49 4.18 -9.56 0.45
N ILE A 50 3.13 -10.07 1.11
CA ILE A 50 3.12 -10.31 2.56
C ILE A 50 2.93 -11.81 2.83
N THR A 51 3.66 -12.34 3.80
CA THR A 51 3.53 -13.72 4.23
C THR A 51 3.52 -13.79 5.74
N GLY A 52 2.61 -14.55 6.33
CA GLY A 52 2.49 -14.60 7.78
C GLY A 52 1.26 -15.35 8.29
N PRO A 53 1.20 -15.59 9.62
CA PRO A 53 0.00 -16.11 10.24
C PRO A 53 -1.15 -15.09 10.21
N VAL A 54 -2.36 -15.62 10.10
CA VAL A 54 -3.62 -14.91 10.29
C VAL A 54 -3.96 -14.93 11.78
N GLU A 55 -4.34 -13.77 12.31
CA GLU A 55 -4.73 -13.59 13.71
C GLU A 55 -6.05 -12.82 13.77
N ASP A 56 -6.86 -13.11 14.79
CA ASP A 56 -7.99 -12.24 15.16
C ASP A 56 -7.51 -11.37 16.33
N MET A 57 -7.33 -10.07 16.07
CA MET A 57 -6.85 -9.12 17.06
C MET A 57 -8.06 -8.49 17.76
N SER A 58 -8.10 -8.55 19.08
CA SER A 58 -9.16 -7.88 19.87
C SER A 58 -9.06 -6.37 19.72
N ALA A 59 -10.19 -5.74 19.39
CA ALA A 59 -10.40 -4.30 19.49
C ALA A 59 -11.69 -3.99 20.27
N GLU A 60 -12.01 -2.71 20.49
CA GLU A 60 -13.15 -2.28 21.30
C GLU A 60 -14.50 -2.68 20.68
N GLU A 61 -14.66 -2.51 19.36
CA GLU A 61 -15.87 -2.80 18.59
C GLU A 61 -15.94 -4.27 18.12
N GLY A 62 -14.85 -5.03 18.26
CA GLY A 62 -14.81 -6.46 17.99
C GLY A 62 -13.44 -6.96 17.55
N ALA A 63 -13.34 -8.25 17.24
CA ALA A 63 -12.09 -8.79 16.72
C ALA A 63 -11.92 -8.44 15.24
N VAL A 64 -10.76 -7.89 14.87
CA VAL A 64 -10.38 -7.60 13.49
C VAL A 64 -9.46 -8.71 13.00
N ARG A 65 -9.74 -9.27 11.81
CA ARG A 65 -8.87 -10.27 11.20
C ARG A 65 -7.68 -9.60 10.53
N VAL A 66 -6.48 -9.98 10.95
CA VAL A 66 -5.22 -9.38 10.49
C VAL A 66 -4.27 -10.46 9.99
N LEU A 67 -3.32 -10.06 9.15
CA LEU A 67 -2.14 -10.85 8.83
C LEU A 67 -0.92 -10.18 9.46
N ARG A 68 -0.18 -10.94 10.27
CA ARG A 68 1.11 -10.50 10.83
C ARG A 68 2.22 -10.98 9.92
N GLU A 69 2.72 -10.06 9.10
CA GLU A 69 3.81 -10.34 8.18
C GLU A 69 5.08 -10.74 8.95
N GLU A 70 5.89 -11.63 8.39
CA GLU A 70 7.07 -12.22 9.04
C GLU A 70 8.08 -11.19 9.57
N SER A 71 8.21 -10.04 8.92
CA SER A 71 9.06 -8.95 9.38
C SER A 71 8.41 -8.08 10.47
N GLY A 72 7.12 -8.30 10.78
CA GLY A 72 6.40 -7.66 11.86
C GLY A 72 5.35 -6.64 11.45
N LEU A 73 5.14 -6.39 10.15
CA LEU A 73 4.04 -5.54 9.68
C LEU A 73 2.70 -6.22 10.02
N VAL A 74 1.74 -5.47 10.55
CA VAL A 74 0.38 -5.97 10.82
C VAL A 74 -0.59 -5.24 9.89
N VAL A 75 -1.38 -6.01 9.15
CA VAL A 75 -2.35 -5.46 8.19
C VAL A 75 -3.71 -6.08 8.40
N ALA A 76 -4.77 -5.27 8.34
CA ALA A 76 -6.13 -5.76 8.35
C ALA A 76 -6.44 -6.48 7.02
N LEU A 77 -7.22 -7.55 7.09
CA LEU A 77 -7.73 -8.25 5.91
C LEU A 77 -9.14 -7.79 5.53
N HIS A 78 -9.84 -7.11 6.45
CA HIS A 78 -11.21 -6.63 6.29
C HIS A 78 -11.37 -5.26 6.96
N GLN A 79 -12.28 -4.44 6.43
CA GLN A 79 -12.59 -3.09 6.96
C GLN A 79 -13.38 -3.14 8.28
N HIS A 80 -14.11 -4.24 8.52
CA HIS A 80 -15.02 -4.37 9.67
C HIS A 80 -14.65 -5.56 10.56
N PRO A 81 -15.09 -5.57 11.83
CA PRO A 81 -14.89 -6.71 12.73
C PRO A 81 -15.48 -8.01 12.19
N VAL A 82 -14.87 -9.14 12.54
CA VAL A 82 -15.26 -10.49 12.11
C VAL A 82 -16.72 -10.82 12.43
N GLY A 83 -17.27 -10.24 13.51
CA GLY A 83 -18.67 -10.44 13.89
C GLY A 83 -19.69 -9.70 13.01
N VAL A 84 -19.24 -8.75 12.20
CA VAL A 84 -20.07 -7.88 11.35
C VAL A 84 -19.97 -8.27 9.87
N VAL A 85 -18.78 -8.70 9.42
CA VAL A 85 -18.53 -9.10 8.03
C VAL A 85 -19.29 -10.39 7.70
N ALA A 86 -19.90 -10.46 6.52
CA ALA A 86 -20.59 -11.66 6.07
C ALA A 86 -19.59 -12.84 5.92
N GLN A 87 -20.04 -14.07 6.20
CA GLN A 87 -19.16 -15.25 6.14
C GLN A 87 -18.53 -15.46 4.75
N GLU A 88 -19.24 -15.07 3.69
CA GLU A 88 -18.79 -15.15 2.30
C GLU A 88 -17.66 -14.14 2.02
N GLU A 89 -17.74 -12.94 2.59
CA GLU A 89 -16.75 -11.86 2.46
C GLU A 89 -15.51 -12.12 3.31
N LEU A 90 -15.68 -12.71 4.50
CA LEU A 90 -14.57 -13.13 5.38
C LEU A 90 -13.60 -14.10 4.70
N GLY A 91 -14.08 -14.80 3.67
CA GLY A 91 -13.36 -15.83 2.95
C GLY A 91 -13.06 -17.06 3.81
N ASP A 92 -12.15 -17.89 3.30
CA ASP A 92 -11.80 -19.16 3.92
C ASP A 92 -10.70 -19.04 4.97
N ALA A 93 -9.99 -17.91 5.02
CA ALA A 93 -8.92 -17.68 5.98
C ALA A 93 -9.43 -17.76 7.42
N ARG A 94 -8.73 -18.53 8.27
CA ARG A 94 -8.99 -18.71 9.69
C ARG A 94 -7.78 -18.30 10.53
N PRO A 95 -7.99 -17.88 11.79
CA PRO A 95 -6.88 -17.65 12.71
C PRO A 95 -5.99 -18.90 12.83
N GLY A 96 -4.67 -18.69 12.76
CA GLY A 96 -3.67 -19.75 12.72
C GLY A 96 -3.30 -20.24 11.32
N ASP A 97 -4.11 -19.93 10.30
CA ASP A 97 -3.71 -20.17 8.91
C ASP A 97 -2.51 -19.32 8.56
N ARG A 98 -1.70 -19.81 7.62
CA ARG A 98 -0.55 -19.08 7.11
C ARG A 98 -0.80 -18.74 5.66
N LEU A 99 -0.88 -17.45 5.36
CA LEU A 99 -1.18 -16.95 4.02
C LEU A 99 0.04 -16.33 3.38
N ARG A 100 0.08 -16.40 2.05
CA ARG A 100 0.97 -15.62 1.20
C ARG A 100 0.08 -14.81 0.27
N LEU A 101 0.05 -13.50 0.48
CA LEU A 101 -0.81 -12.59 -0.26
C LEU A 101 0.04 -11.66 -1.13
N VAL A 102 -0.49 -11.34 -2.30
CA VAL A 102 0.09 -10.39 -3.25
C VAL A 102 -0.99 -9.40 -3.63
N GLY A 103 -0.75 -8.13 -3.39
CA GLY A 103 -1.79 -7.11 -3.48
C GLY A 103 -1.27 -5.77 -3.02
N LEU A 104 -2.16 -4.93 -2.53
CA LEU A 104 -1.82 -3.57 -2.12
C LEU A 104 -2.18 -3.31 -0.68
N LEU A 105 -1.36 -2.47 -0.06
CA LEU A 105 -1.70 -1.88 1.21
C LEU A 105 -2.43 -0.59 0.91
N THR A 106 -3.63 -0.42 1.46
CA THR A 106 -4.37 0.83 1.41
C THR A 106 -4.46 1.44 2.80
N ALA A 107 -4.48 2.77 2.88
CA ALA A 107 -4.74 3.47 4.13
C ALA A 107 -6.25 3.58 4.33
N GLU A 108 -6.81 3.08 5.45
CA GLU A 108 -8.25 3.01 5.66
C GLU A 108 -8.79 3.99 6.72
N PHE A 109 -9.27 5.16 6.30
CA PHE A 109 -9.85 6.15 7.21
C PHE A 109 -11.37 6.19 7.20
N HIS A 110 -11.98 5.41 6.30
CA HIS A 110 -13.42 5.27 6.12
C HIS A 110 -13.82 3.85 6.53
N GLY A 111 -13.98 3.65 7.83
CA GLY A 111 -14.34 2.36 8.41
C GLY A 111 -14.46 2.43 9.91
N ASP A 112 -14.60 1.27 10.54
CA ASP A 112 -14.58 1.08 11.99
C ASP A 112 -13.24 1.59 12.58
N PRO A 113 -13.22 2.35 13.69
CA PRO A 113 -12.02 3.03 14.21
C PRO A 113 -10.89 2.11 14.70
N ASP A 114 -11.09 0.80 14.68
CA ASP A 114 -10.33 -0.18 15.46
C ASP A 114 -9.30 -1.00 14.66
N LEU A 115 -9.06 -0.62 13.40
CA LEU A 115 -8.04 -1.26 12.59
C LEU A 115 -6.63 -0.98 13.16
N PRO A 116 -5.69 -1.96 13.12
CA PRO A 116 -4.33 -1.76 13.60
C PRO A 116 -3.62 -0.65 12.82
N GLU A 117 -3.17 0.37 13.53
CA GLU A 117 -2.35 1.42 12.93
C GLU A 117 -0.91 0.96 12.71
N THR A 118 -0.38 1.29 11.54
CA THR A 118 1.05 1.19 11.22
C THR A 118 1.67 2.58 11.23
N ARG A 119 2.69 2.75 12.08
CA ARG A 119 3.48 3.98 12.14
C ARG A 119 4.70 3.90 11.24
N GLY A 120 4.91 4.93 10.43
CA GLY A 120 6.04 5.00 9.50
C GLY A 120 6.41 6.43 9.12
N ARG A 121 7.60 6.59 8.55
CA ARG A 121 8.05 7.87 7.98
C ARG A 121 7.80 7.90 6.48
N VAL A 122 7.21 8.98 5.99
CA VAL A 122 6.99 9.20 4.56
C VAL A 122 8.33 9.44 3.87
N ARG A 123 8.71 8.58 2.92
CA ARG A 123 9.97 8.69 2.15
C ARG A 123 9.77 9.21 0.74
N ALA A 124 8.65 8.87 0.11
CA ALA A 124 8.27 9.36 -1.21
C ALA A 124 6.75 9.44 -1.32
N ILE A 125 6.28 10.38 -2.15
CA ILE A 125 4.87 10.53 -2.49
C ILE A 125 4.79 10.67 -4.01
N GLN A 126 3.97 9.86 -4.65
CA GLN A 126 3.71 9.91 -6.07
C GLN A 126 2.21 9.98 -6.31
N VAL A 127 1.74 11.06 -6.94
CA VAL A 127 0.35 11.16 -7.40
C VAL A 127 0.15 10.14 -8.52
N LEU A 128 -0.83 9.28 -8.33
CA LEU A 128 -1.22 8.30 -9.32
C LEU A 128 -2.30 8.89 -10.21
N ARG A 129 -2.04 8.92 -11.51
CA ARG A 129 -3.04 9.18 -12.54
C ARG A 129 -3.47 7.86 -13.19
N GLN A 130 -4.76 7.66 -13.34
CA GLN A 130 -5.36 6.48 -13.95
C GLN A 130 -6.32 6.89 -15.08
N GLY A 131 -6.11 6.37 -16.28
CA GLY A 131 -7.04 6.49 -17.40
C GLY A 131 -8.25 5.58 -17.18
N TYR A 132 -9.44 6.09 -17.51
CA TYR A 132 -10.70 5.36 -17.38
C TYR A 132 -11.50 5.45 -18.70
N ALA A 133 -12.01 4.32 -19.18
CA ALA A 133 -12.89 4.23 -20.33
C ALA A 133 -14.30 3.78 -19.91
N GLU A 134 -15.32 4.14 -20.68
CA GLU A 134 -16.66 3.60 -20.49
C GLU A 134 -16.65 2.09 -20.69
N MET A 135 -17.31 1.34 -19.80
CA MET A 135 -17.43 -0.11 -19.94
C MET A 135 -18.16 -0.52 -21.24
N ALA A 136 -19.11 0.29 -21.67
CA ALA A 136 -19.83 0.19 -22.93
C ALA A 136 -20.27 1.60 -23.36
N PRO A 137 -20.53 1.86 -24.65
CA PRO A 137 -20.92 3.20 -25.11
C PRO A 137 -22.13 3.75 -24.36
N GLY A 138 -21.97 4.91 -23.72
CA GLY A 138 -22.99 5.58 -22.92
C GLY A 138 -23.14 5.06 -21.48
N SER A 139 -22.25 4.18 -21.03
CA SER A 139 -22.25 3.69 -19.64
C SER A 139 -21.74 4.76 -18.68
N LEU A 140 -22.42 4.91 -17.53
CA LEU A 140 -21.90 5.71 -16.41
C LEU A 140 -20.77 4.97 -15.66
N THR A 141 -20.70 3.65 -15.80
CA THR A 141 -19.63 2.84 -15.21
C THR A 141 -18.38 2.95 -16.07
N ARG A 142 -17.31 3.44 -15.47
CA ARG A 142 -15.99 3.52 -16.10
C ARG A 142 -15.08 2.43 -15.53
N VAL A 143 -14.26 1.86 -16.39
CA VAL A 143 -13.25 0.86 -16.04
C VAL A 143 -11.86 1.42 -16.32
N PRO A 144 -10.85 1.08 -15.52
CA PRO A 144 -9.49 1.55 -15.76
C PRO A 144 -8.98 0.99 -17.10
N VAL A 145 -8.27 1.82 -17.84
CA VAL A 145 -7.61 1.44 -19.10
C VAL A 145 -6.23 0.88 -18.76
N PRO A 146 -5.93 -0.39 -19.10
CA PRO A 146 -4.61 -0.95 -18.90
C PRO A 146 -3.54 -0.12 -19.61
N GLY A 147 -2.47 0.23 -18.89
CA GLY A 147 -1.33 0.98 -19.45
C GLY A 147 -1.51 2.50 -19.50
N GLU A 148 -2.71 3.06 -19.32
CA GLU A 148 -2.91 4.51 -19.16
C GLU A 148 -2.70 4.94 -17.71
N ARG A 149 -1.49 4.72 -17.21
CA ARG A 149 -1.10 5.01 -15.84
C ARG A 149 0.18 5.82 -15.81
N SER A 150 0.24 6.82 -14.94
CA SER A 150 1.48 7.55 -14.68
C SER A 150 1.59 7.90 -13.21
N LEU A 151 2.83 7.88 -12.70
CA LEU A 151 3.17 8.36 -11.37
C LEU A 151 3.88 9.70 -11.52
N ARG A 152 3.48 10.68 -10.70
CA ARG A 152 4.16 11.97 -10.67
C ARG A 152 4.68 12.23 -9.26
N PRO A 153 5.99 12.38 -9.05
CA PRO A 153 6.52 12.68 -7.72
C PRO A 153 6.03 14.04 -7.24
N VAL A 154 5.65 14.10 -5.97
CA VAL A 154 5.28 15.33 -5.27
C VAL A 154 5.96 15.38 -3.92
N TRP A 155 6.21 16.58 -3.42
CA TRP A 155 6.77 16.77 -2.08
C TRP A 155 5.71 16.67 -0.98
N GLU A 156 4.48 17.08 -1.31
CA GLU A 156 3.34 17.17 -0.40
C GLU A 156 2.13 16.53 -1.08
N CYS A 157 1.39 15.73 -0.32
CA CYS A 157 0.15 15.13 -0.78
C CYS A 157 -0.89 16.22 -0.99
N PRO A 158 -1.53 16.31 -2.17
CA PRO A 158 -2.63 17.23 -2.35
C PRO A 158 -3.80 16.82 -1.46
N LYS A 159 -4.55 17.81 -0.97
CA LYS A 159 -5.85 17.56 -0.34
C LYS A 159 -6.92 17.27 -1.38
N TRP A 160 -6.87 17.96 -2.51
CA TRP A 160 -7.85 17.90 -3.60
C TRP A 160 -7.16 17.48 -4.88
N PHE A 161 -7.69 16.45 -5.53
CA PHE A 161 -7.11 15.79 -6.69
C PHE A 161 -7.77 16.29 -7.98
N ALA A 162 -7.08 16.11 -9.10
CA ALA A 162 -7.69 16.37 -10.42
C ALA A 162 -8.54 15.16 -10.85
N ASP A 163 -9.52 15.35 -11.73
CA ASP A 163 -10.47 14.31 -12.18
C ASP A 163 -9.85 12.98 -12.68
N ALA A 164 -8.58 12.98 -13.06
CA ALA A 164 -7.86 11.78 -13.55
C ALA A 164 -6.88 11.20 -12.53
N ASP A 165 -6.65 11.89 -11.42
CA ASP A 165 -5.81 11.42 -10.33
C ASP A 165 -6.65 10.50 -9.44
N ALA A 166 -6.15 9.30 -9.13
CA ALA A 166 -6.86 8.30 -8.34
C ALA A 166 -6.41 8.27 -6.86
N GLY A 167 -5.43 9.10 -6.51
CA GLY A 167 -4.83 9.14 -5.17
C GLY A 167 -3.31 9.26 -5.20
N VAL A 168 -2.66 8.83 -4.12
CA VAL A 168 -1.20 8.81 -4.01
C VAL A 168 -0.68 7.42 -3.67
N MET A 169 0.43 7.04 -4.30
CA MET A 169 1.29 5.98 -3.82
C MET A 169 2.32 6.57 -2.86
N VAL A 170 2.38 6.04 -1.65
CA VAL A 170 3.27 6.50 -0.59
C VAL A 170 4.26 5.41 -0.25
N THR A 171 5.54 5.75 -0.24
CA THR A 171 6.57 4.87 0.31
C THR A 171 6.77 5.19 1.79
N LEU A 172 6.32 4.30 2.66
CA LEU A 172 6.51 4.38 4.10
C LEU A 172 7.73 3.60 4.54
N ASP A 173 8.56 4.21 5.37
CA ASP A 173 9.64 3.55 6.10
C ASP A 173 9.15 3.16 7.49
N VAL A 174 8.86 1.87 7.69
CA VAL A 174 8.22 1.32 8.89
C VAL A 174 9.30 0.69 9.79
N PRO A 175 9.51 1.20 11.01
CA PRO A 175 10.50 0.64 11.93
C PRO A 175 10.25 -0.83 12.27
N GLY A 176 11.32 -1.59 12.56
CA GLY A 176 11.21 -3.00 12.94
C GLY A 176 10.87 -3.98 11.82
N THR A 177 10.43 -3.50 10.66
CA THR A 177 10.07 -4.34 9.50
C THR A 177 11.18 -4.43 8.46
N ASP A 178 10.97 -5.31 7.47
CA ASP A 178 11.71 -5.40 6.21
C ASP A 178 10.73 -5.84 5.10
N SER A 179 11.04 -5.56 3.84
CA SER A 179 10.09 -5.84 2.75
C SER A 179 10.79 -6.20 1.45
N TRP A 180 10.02 -6.73 0.50
CA TRP A 180 10.52 -6.96 -0.85
C TRP A 180 10.95 -5.67 -1.56
N LEU A 181 10.27 -4.55 -1.27
CA LEU A 181 10.66 -3.25 -1.81
C LEU A 181 12.01 -2.78 -1.22
N SER A 182 12.22 -2.96 0.09
CA SER A 182 13.52 -2.70 0.71
C SER A 182 14.63 -3.54 0.07
N HIS A 183 14.37 -4.82 -0.20
CA HIS A 183 15.30 -5.70 -0.90
C HIS A 183 15.63 -5.18 -2.31
N ALA A 184 14.62 -4.85 -3.11
CA ALA A 184 14.78 -4.34 -4.47
C ALA A 184 15.57 -3.01 -4.50
N VAL A 185 15.31 -2.10 -3.54
CA VAL A 185 16.07 -0.85 -3.43
C VAL A 185 17.52 -1.12 -3.02
N ARG A 186 17.79 -2.07 -2.12
CA ARG A 186 19.18 -2.46 -1.78
C ARG A 186 19.93 -2.98 -3.00
N GLU A 187 19.31 -3.87 -3.78
CA GLU A 187 19.90 -4.43 -5.00
C GLU A 187 20.20 -3.37 -6.04
N ALA A 188 19.23 -2.49 -6.33
CA ALA A 188 19.41 -1.41 -7.29
C ALA A 188 20.51 -0.42 -6.87
N ARG A 189 20.77 -0.31 -5.56
CA ARG A 189 21.86 0.50 -5.00
C ARG A 189 23.18 -0.25 -4.84
N GLY A 190 23.24 -1.54 -5.18
CA GLY A 190 24.42 -2.38 -4.99
C GLY A 190 24.79 -2.61 -3.52
N LEU A 191 23.83 -2.52 -2.61
CA LEU A 191 24.04 -2.81 -1.19
C LEU A 191 23.88 -4.31 -0.94
N PRO A 192 24.76 -4.93 -0.14
CA PRO A 192 24.63 -6.35 0.21
C PRO A 192 23.38 -6.57 1.08
N HIS A 193 22.74 -7.72 0.97
CA HIS A 193 21.58 -8.04 1.81
C HIS A 193 21.97 -8.38 3.24
N GLU A 194 23.04 -9.16 3.40
CA GLU A 194 23.57 -9.51 4.72
C GLU A 194 24.39 -8.36 5.31
N GLY A 195 24.15 -8.06 6.58
CA GLY A 195 24.92 -7.06 7.33
C GLY A 195 24.59 -5.60 7.00
N THR A 196 23.72 -5.33 6.03
CA THR A 196 23.21 -3.98 5.79
C THR A 196 22.26 -3.57 6.90
N ALA A 197 22.59 -2.48 7.59
CA ALA A 197 21.74 -1.93 8.64
C ALA A 197 20.38 -1.52 8.03
N PRO A 198 19.25 -1.86 8.66
CA PRO A 198 17.95 -1.48 8.12
C PRO A 198 17.81 0.04 7.97
N GLY A 199 17.33 0.50 6.80
CA GLY A 199 17.25 1.92 6.45
C GLY A 199 18.48 2.47 5.72
N ALA A 200 19.56 1.69 5.59
CA ALA A 200 20.70 2.06 4.75
C ALA A 200 20.31 2.22 3.27
N GLU A 201 19.29 1.49 2.82
CA GLU A 201 18.75 1.55 1.46
C GLU A 201 18.22 2.92 1.06
N VAL A 202 17.81 3.76 2.02
CA VAL A 202 17.38 5.15 1.77
C VAL A 202 18.36 6.18 2.31
N THR A 203 19.41 5.74 3.02
CA THR A 203 20.39 6.66 3.59
C THR A 203 21.18 7.34 2.47
N GLY A 204 21.27 8.68 2.56
CA GLY A 204 21.95 9.52 1.58
C GLY A 204 21.20 9.70 0.24
N LEU A 205 20.00 9.13 0.08
CA LEU A 205 19.16 9.39 -1.09
C LEU A 205 18.27 10.61 -0.86
N ALA A 206 18.35 11.57 -1.78
CA ALA A 206 17.36 12.62 -1.86
C ALA A 206 15.99 12.02 -2.23
N PRO A 207 14.86 12.54 -1.71
CA PRO A 207 13.55 11.97 -2.00
C PRO A 207 13.17 11.91 -3.47
N ALA A 208 13.63 12.89 -4.28
CA ALA A 208 13.45 12.85 -5.73
C ALA A 208 14.19 11.66 -6.37
N ALA A 209 15.44 11.40 -5.95
CA ALA A 209 16.21 10.26 -6.45
C ALA A 209 15.62 8.92 -6.01
N LEU A 210 15.01 8.86 -4.82
CA LEU A 210 14.23 7.69 -4.39
C LEU A 210 13.01 7.50 -5.28
N ALA A 211 12.23 8.56 -5.56
CA ALA A 211 11.05 8.46 -6.42
C ALA A 211 11.39 8.01 -7.85
N GLU A 212 12.48 8.54 -8.43
CA GLU A 212 13.00 8.09 -9.73
C GLU A 212 13.39 6.61 -9.70
N LEU A 213 14.11 6.18 -8.65
CA LEU A 213 14.47 4.77 -8.49
C LEU A 213 13.22 3.88 -8.37
N LEU A 214 12.23 4.28 -7.57
CA LEU A 214 10.98 3.56 -7.42
C LEU A 214 10.23 3.46 -8.75
N GLU A 215 10.22 4.53 -9.57
CA GLU A 215 9.65 4.50 -10.91
C GLU A 215 10.37 3.51 -11.84
N THR A 216 11.70 3.40 -11.75
CA THR A 216 12.44 2.38 -12.52
C THR A 216 12.08 0.96 -12.08
N LEU A 217 11.94 0.72 -10.77
CA LEU A 217 11.48 -0.58 -10.25
C LEU A 217 10.03 -0.88 -10.67
N SER A 218 9.23 0.18 -10.85
CA SER A 218 7.85 0.12 -11.30
C SER A 218 7.69 -0.23 -12.79
N THR A 219 8.72 -0.01 -13.62
CA THR A 219 8.62 -0.15 -15.08
C THR A 219 9.31 -1.40 -15.63
N VAL A 220 10.07 -2.12 -14.80
CA VAL A 220 10.69 -3.39 -15.17
C VAL A 220 9.67 -4.51 -15.00
N SER A 221 9.25 -5.13 -16.11
CA SER A 221 8.47 -6.37 -16.06
C SER A 221 9.30 -7.47 -15.40
N GLU A 222 8.71 -8.23 -14.45
CA GLU A 222 9.38 -9.44 -13.96
C GLU A 222 9.66 -10.37 -15.17
N PRO A 223 10.86 -10.95 -15.30
CA PRO A 223 11.10 -11.97 -16.31
C PRO A 223 10.18 -13.17 -16.00
N GLY A 224 9.39 -13.57 -17.00
CA GLY A 224 8.44 -14.68 -16.90
C GLY A 224 9.08 -16.05 -16.76
#